data_AF-A0AAI9TV73-F1
#
_entry.id   AF-A0AAI9TV73-F1
#
_cell.length_a   1.000
_cell.length_b   1.000
_cell.length_c   1.000
_cell.angle_alpha   90.00
_cell.angle_beta   90.00
_cell.angle_gamma   90.00
#
_symmetry.space_group_name_H-M   'P 1'
#
loop_
_entity.id
_entity.type
_entity.pdbx_description
1 polymer ?
#
loop_
_entity_poly.entity_id
_entity_poly.type
_entity_poly.pdbx_seq_one_letter_code
_entity_poly.pdbx_strand_id
1 'polypeptide(L)'
;MAPRQRVVGFDALQPTTSHVHQIASRLFEMTDKETETYMSMGSTTSLILTQPLLTPKSSIKIFLPLGVVCLSLGVFWLVQNDNIREMRIDYTKCDEIESFNELEVMPPDNVRKRFKASSAGQPVDQWKRSNQSVTFDGVTKNYTLCTIEFFLPEDLQPPVLYYYRLTNFHQNHRLYVNSRHKDQLKGEAVSLNSIKSSDCAPVASRNVAGSAEEKIVYPCGMIANSYFNDTFANPLRIPIGTNRTVPYNMTSVGIAKSVEKGLYQPSKYQVPVTAESNDSVIVPPPGWAERYPNGYHSGNMFNPAEDESFMVWMRTSAVSSFSKMAMRNKDEVMERGIYRLDVISHYPVRENYGTKSIIISTTSGIGRRNSFLGRSYLAMGTISMFFAFISALTLRYRPRRLADHDYLHRYNFQSLQREGSNGPMLRATSR
;
A
#
# COMPACT_ATOMS: atom_id res chain seq x y z
N MET A 1 -37.19 -38.86 -26.68
CA MET A 1 -35.83 -38.65 -27.21
C MET A 1 -35.23 -37.43 -26.53
N ALA A 2 -34.08 -37.63 -25.90
CA ALA A 2 -33.24 -36.64 -25.22
C ALA A 2 -32.64 -35.60 -26.20
N PRO A 3 -31.78 -34.66 -25.77
CA PRO A 3 -31.80 -33.79 -24.60
C PRO A 3 -31.54 -32.30 -24.95
N ARG A 4 -31.80 -31.41 -23.99
CA ARG A 4 -31.34 -30.01 -24.01
C ARG A 4 -29.82 -29.94 -23.79
N GLN A 5 -29.11 -29.25 -24.67
CA GLN A 5 -27.68 -28.96 -24.57
C GLN A 5 -27.36 -27.98 -23.44
N ARG A 6 -26.25 -28.28 -22.75
CA ARG A 6 -25.60 -27.50 -21.71
C ARG A 6 -24.65 -26.50 -22.37
N VAL A 7 -24.81 -25.20 -22.09
CA VAL A 7 -23.79 -24.19 -22.33
C VAL A 7 -22.81 -24.23 -21.16
N VAL A 8 -21.52 -24.44 -21.46
CA VAL A 8 -20.41 -24.40 -20.50
C VAL A 8 -19.88 -22.96 -20.47
N GLY A 9 -20.17 -22.25 -19.39
CA GLY A 9 -19.48 -21.01 -19.02
C GLY A 9 -18.35 -21.32 -18.04
N PHE A 10 -17.13 -20.97 -18.44
CA PHE A 10 -15.96 -20.89 -17.57
C PHE A 10 -16.11 -19.65 -16.69
N ASP A 11 -16.25 -19.82 -15.38
CA ASP A 11 -16.12 -18.73 -14.42
C ASP A 11 -15.01 -19.02 -13.42
N ALA A 12 -14.19 -17.98 -13.26
CA ALA A 12 -12.95 -17.96 -12.50
C ALA A 12 -13.22 -17.98 -10.99
N LEU A 13 -12.34 -18.69 -10.29
CA LEU A 13 -12.25 -18.76 -8.83
C LEU A 13 -11.99 -17.37 -8.22
N GLN A 14 -13.01 -16.79 -7.58
CA GLN A 14 -12.84 -15.90 -6.43
C GLN A 14 -13.23 -16.67 -5.15
N PRO A 15 -12.44 -16.57 -4.06
CA PRO A 15 -12.73 -17.29 -2.83
C PRO A 15 -13.91 -16.65 -2.10
N THR A 16 -14.94 -17.46 -1.83
CA THR A 16 -16.15 -17.07 -1.13
C THR A 16 -15.88 -16.88 0.37
N THR A 17 -15.89 -15.63 0.82
CA THR A 17 -15.88 -15.23 2.24
C THR A 17 -17.16 -15.64 3.00
N SER A 18 -18.13 -16.26 2.33
CA SER A 18 -19.35 -16.81 2.94
C SER A 18 -19.10 -18.10 3.72
N HIS A 19 -18.13 -18.93 3.33
CA HIS A 19 -17.93 -20.24 3.97
C HIS A 19 -17.23 -20.13 5.32
N VAL A 20 -16.35 -19.14 5.50
CA VAL A 20 -15.61 -18.95 6.76
C VAL A 20 -16.51 -18.38 7.86
N HIS A 21 -17.45 -17.49 7.51
CA HIS A 21 -18.40 -16.93 8.47
C HIS A 21 -19.46 -17.95 8.93
N GLN A 22 -19.90 -18.84 8.03
CA GLN A 22 -20.88 -19.88 8.35
C GLN A 22 -20.25 -21.05 9.14
N ILE A 23 -18.95 -21.29 8.96
CA ILE A 23 -18.16 -22.22 9.79
C ILE A 23 -17.89 -21.59 11.17
N ALA A 24 -17.53 -20.31 11.24
CA ALA A 24 -17.31 -19.61 12.51
C ALA A 24 -18.58 -19.46 13.36
N SER A 25 -19.75 -19.21 12.74
CA SER A 25 -21.02 -19.13 13.47
C SER A 25 -21.48 -20.50 13.98
N ARG A 26 -21.30 -21.58 13.19
CA ARG A 26 -21.57 -22.95 13.65
C ARG A 26 -20.60 -23.42 14.73
N LEU A 27 -19.34 -22.95 14.71
CA LEU A 27 -18.38 -23.23 15.78
C LEU A 27 -18.74 -22.50 17.08
N PHE A 28 -19.31 -21.29 17.01
CA PHE A 28 -19.75 -20.54 18.20
C PHE A 28 -21.08 -21.05 18.78
N GLU A 29 -22.03 -21.51 17.94
CA GLU A 29 -23.27 -22.15 18.43
C GLU A 29 -23.04 -23.54 19.04
N MET A 30 -22.00 -24.27 18.59
CA MET A 30 -21.62 -25.55 19.23
C MET A 30 -21.02 -25.34 20.62
N THR A 31 -20.33 -24.22 20.86
CA THR A 31 -19.76 -23.92 22.19
C THR A 31 -20.80 -23.50 23.21
N ASP A 32 -21.92 -22.89 22.80
CA ASP A 32 -22.92 -22.35 23.74
C ASP A 32 -23.92 -23.42 24.24
N LYS A 33 -24.29 -24.39 23.38
CA LYS A 33 -25.19 -25.49 23.78
C LYS A 33 -24.55 -26.52 24.70
N GLU A 34 -23.22 -26.65 24.69
CA GLU A 34 -22.53 -27.52 25.64
C GLU A 34 -22.42 -26.89 27.04
N THR A 35 -22.50 -25.56 27.18
CA THR A 35 -22.35 -24.88 28.48
C THR A 35 -23.59 -24.90 29.37
N GLU A 36 -24.80 -25.06 28.83
CA GLU A 36 -26.03 -25.09 29.65
C GLU A 36 -26.43 -26.48 30.17
N THR A 37 -25.76 -27.57 29.75
CA THR A 37 -26.08 -28.94 30.20
C THR A 37 -25.04 -29.53 31.17
N TYR A 38 -24.31 -28.68 31.92
CA TYR A 38 -23.37 -29.14 32.96
C TYR A 38 -23.56 -28.42 34.31
N MET A 39 -24.76 -27.94 34.61
CA MET A 39 -25.19 -27.60 35.98
C MET A 39 -26.31 -28.52 36.46
N SER A 40 -26.14 -29.83 36.29
CA SER A 40 -26.87 -30.83 37.07
C SER A 40 -26.21 -32.19 36.86
N MET A 41 -26.03 -32.93 37.95
CA MET A 41 -25.52 -34.30 38.04
C MET A 41 -23.99 -34.45 38.00
N GLY A 42 -23.45 -34.87 39.15
CA GLY A 42 -22.08 -35.30 39.31
C GLY A 42 -21.75 -36.46 38.36
N SER A 43 -20.80 -36.20 37.47
CA SER A 43 -20.15 -37.17 36.62
C SER A 43 -18.84 -36.53 36.18
N THR A 44 -17.71 -37.12 36.57
CA THR A 44 -16.37 -36.71 36.17
C THR A 44 -16.24 -36.78 34.64
N THR A 45 -16.44 -35.65 33.95
CA THR A 45 -16.11 -35.51 32.52
C THR A 45 -14.61 -35.34 32.38
N SER A 46 -13.91 -36.44 32.12
CA SER A 46 -12.51 -36.42 31.72
C SER A 46 -12.39 -35.92 30.28
N LEU A 47 -12.24 -34.60 30.12
CA LEU A 47 -11.84 -34.01 28.85
C LEU A 47 -10.48 -34.59 28.44
N ILE A 48 -10.35 -35.05 27.19
CA ILE A 48 -9.07 -35.49 26.63
C ILE A 48 -8.18 -34.26 26.46
N LEU A 49 -7.39 -33.97 27.49
CA LEU A 49 -6.43 -32.88 27.47
C LEU A 49 -5.08 -33.40 26.97
N THR A 50 -4.75 -33.11 25.71
CA THR A 50 -3.39 -33.33 25.21
C THR A 50 -2.48 -32.24 25.77
N GLN A 51 -1.58 -32.59 26.68
CA GLN A 51 -0.55 -31.67 27.18
C GLN A 51 0.71 -31.77 26.31
N PRO A 52 0.98 -30.82 25.40
CA PRO A 52 2.17 -30.88 24.57
C PRO A 52 3.41 -30.59 25.43
N LEU A 53 4.17 -31.62 25.76
CA LEU A 53 5.46 -31.45 26.44
C LEU A 53 6.54 -31.14 25.39
N LEU A 54 7.11 -29.94 25.46
CA LEU A 54 8.19 -29.51 24.58
C LEU A 54 9.52 -30.15 25.01
N THR A 55 9.75 -31.39 24.58
CA THR A 55 11.03 -32.09 24.81
C THR A 55 12.05 -31.70 23.72
N PRO A 56 13.37 -31.76 23.98
CA PRO A 56 14.38 -31.46 22.95
C PRO A 56 14.25 -32.33 21.69
N LYS A 57 13.77 -33.58 21.82
CA LYS A 57 13.45 -34.45 20.67
C LYS A 57 12.22 -33.98 19.89
N SER A 58 11.18 -33.50 20.58
CA SER A 58 9.98 -32.91 19.96
C SER A 58 10.32 -31.60 19.26
N SER A 59 11.14 -30.76 19.90
CA SER A 59 11.67 -29.49 19.37
C SER A 59 12.34 -29.68 18.01
N ILE A 60 13.26 -30.64 17.88
CA ILE A 60 13.92 -30.93 16.59
C ILE A 60 12.91 -31.33 15.51
N LYS A 61 11.95 -32.21 15.85
CA LYS A 61 10.92 -32.68 14.90
C LYS A 61 10.00 -31.55 14.40
N ILE A 62 9.89 -30.46 15.14
CA ILE A 62 9.07 -29.29 14.76
C ILE A 62 9.93 -28.26 14.01
N PHE A 63 11.04 -27.82 14.61
CA PHE A 63 11.82 -26.71 14.08
C PHE A 63 12.64 -27.06 12.83
N LEU A 64 13.09 -28.31 12.67
CA LEU A 64 13.84 -28.73 11.50
C LEU A 64 12.97 -28.66 10.21
N PRO A 65 11.81 -29.33 10.11
CA PRO A 65 10.98 -29.23 8.91
C PRO A 65 10.44 -27.82 8.68
N LEU A 66 10.04 -27.11 9.75
CA LEU A 66 9.59 -25.72 9.64
C LEU A 66 10.70 -24.83 9.06
N GLY A 67 11.94 -25.00 9.54
CA GLY A 67 13.11 -24.26 9.06
C GLY A 67 13.35 -24.51 7.57
N VAL A 68 13.35 -25.76 7.14
CA VAL A 68 13.53 -26.14 5.73
C VAL A 68 12.45 -25.53 4.83
N VAL A 69 11.17 -25.61 5.25
CA VAL A 69 10.05 -25.04 4.49
C VAL A 69 10.14 -23.50 4.42
N CYS A 70 10.50 -22.84 5.52
CA CYS A 70 10.64 -21.38 5.52
C CYS A 70 11.82 -20.91 4.66
N LEU A 71 12.94 -21.63 4.69
CA LEU A 71 14.10 -21.32 3.86
C LEU A 71 13.78 -21.50 2.37
N SER A 72 13.12 -22.59 1.99
CA SER A 72 12.75 -22.85 0.59
C SER A 72 11.77 -21.81 0.06
N LEU A 73 10.73 -21.45 0.85
CA LEU A 73 9.82 -20.35 0.52
C LEU A 73 10.55 -19.00 0.45
N GLY A 74 11.48 -18.73 1.37
CA GLY A 74 12.27 -17.50 1.38
C GLY A 74 13.10 -17.32 0.10
N VAL A 75 13.78 -18.38 -0.34
CA VAL A 75 14.52 -18.39 -1.62
C VAL A 75 13.56 -18.20 -2.79
N PHE A 76 12.45 -18.94 -2.83
CA PHE A 76 11.43 -18.81 -3.87
C PHE A 76 10.96 -17.34 -4.01
N TRP A 77 10.62 -16.69 -2.90
CA TRP A 77 10.18 -15.29 -2.92
C TRP A 77 11.25 -14.31 -3.40
N LEU A 78 12.53 -14.54 -3.04
CA LEU A 78 13.62 -13.70 -3.54
C LEU A 78 13.85 -13.86 -5.04
N VAL A 79 13.79 -15.09 -5.55
CA VAL A 79 13.89 -15.37 -7.00
C VAL A 79 12.75 -14.69 -7.76
N GLN A 80 11.51 -14.80 -7.28
CA GLN A 80 10.38 -14.11 -7.89
C GLN A 80 10.53 -12.58 -7.86
N ASN A 81 11.07 -12.05 -6.77
CA ASN A 81 11.35 -10.62 -6.63
C ASN A 81 12.45 -10.14 -7.59
N ASP A 82 13.45 -10.97 -7.90
CA ASP A 82 14.54 -10.63 -8.82
C ASP A 82 14.14 -10.68 -10.31
N ASN A 83 13.05 -11.38 -10.63
CA ASN A 83 12.48 -11.39 -11.97
C ASN A 83 11.78 -10.08 -12.36
N ILE A 84 11.47 -9.21 -11.39
CA ILE A 84 10.80 -7.92 -11.64
C ILE A 84 11.80 -6.87 -12.08
N ARG A 85 11.55 -6.25 -13.24
CA ARG A 85 12.32 -5.14 -13.80
C ARG A 85 11.68 -3.83 -13.36
N GLU A 86 12.48 -2.93 -12.80
CA GLU A 86 12.02 -1.64 -12.28
C GLU A 86 13.06 -0.56 -12.58
N MET A 87 12.60 0.60 -13.00
CA MET A 87 13.38 1.83 -12.93
C MET A 87 12.66 2.88 -12.10
N ARG A 88 13.43 3.69 -11.39
CA ARG A 88 12.95 4.82 -10.61
C ARG A 88 13.74 6.07 -10.97
N ILE A 89 13.03 7.15 -11.23
CA ILE A 89 13.61 8.43 -11.61
C ILE A 89 13.06 9.49 -10.65
N ASP A 90 13.93 10.07 -9.83
CA ASP A 90 13.61 11.19 -8.95
C ASP A 90 13.71 12.51 -9.72
N TYR A 91 12.60 13.25 -9.77
CA TYR A 91 12.49 14.52 -10.47
C TYR A 91 12.13 15.67 -9.52
N THR A 92 12.32 15.46 -8.21
CA THR A 92 12.00 16.46 -7.17
C THR A 92 12.72 17.79 -7.38
N LYS A 93 13.93 17.73 -7.97
CA LYS A 93 14.83 18.87 -8.19
C LYS A 93 14.80 19.47 -9.60
N CYS A 94 13.83 19.07 -10.43
CA CYS A 94 13.78 19.53 -11.81
C CYS A 94 13.58 21.06 -11.94
N ASP A 95 12.84 21.68 -11.03
CA ASP A 95 12.65 23.13 -10.97
C ASP A 95 13.89 23.89 -10.43
N GLU A 96 14.95 23.21 -10.01
CA GLU A 96 16.23 23.81 -9.61
C GLU A 96 17.29 23.75 -10.72
N ILE A 97 17.00 23.09 -11.86
CA ILE A 97 17.91 23.03 -13.00
C ILE A 97 18.17 24.45 -13.50
N GLU A 98 19.44 24.84 -13.56
CA GLU A 98 19.87 26.18 -13.98
C GLU A 98 19.73 26.35 -15.50
N SER A 99 20.04 25.30 -16.27
CA SER A 99 20.02 25.34 -17.74
C SER A 99 18.59 25.19 -18.28
N PHE A 100 17.98 26.31 -18.67
CA PHE A 100 16.65 26.33 -19.24
C PHE A 100 16.64 25.79 -20.68
N ASN A 101 15.72 24.88 -21.00
CA ASN A 101 15.56 24.21 -22.30
C ASN A 101 16.73 23.34 -22.78
N GLU A 102 17.79 23.20 -22.00
CA GLU A 102 18.97 22.41 -22.34
C GLU A 102 19.05 21.14 -21.50
N LEU A 103 19.41 20.02 -22.13
CA LEU A 103 19.57 18.73 -21.47
C LEU A 103 20.86 18.71 -20.67
N GLU A 104 20.74 18.41 -19.39
CA GLU A 104 21.87 18.13 -18.50
C GLU A 104 21.80 16.68 -17.98
N VAL A 105 22.93 16.18 -17.48
CA VAL A 105 23.02 14.81 -16.97
C VAL A 105 22.33 14.71 -15.61
N MET A 106 21.46 13.72 -15.44
CA MET A 106 20.83 13.47 -14.15
C MET A 106 21.86 12.96 -13.13
N PRO A 107 21.84 13.45 -11.88
CA PRO A 107 22.64 12.88 -10.81
C PRO A 107 22.37 11.37 -10.64
N PRO A 108 23.41 10.53 -10.45
CA PRO A 108 23.25 9.08 -10.38
C PRO A 108 22.35 8.63 -9.23
N ASP A 109 22.26 9.39 -8.14
CA ASP A 109 21.39 9.09 -7.00
C ASP A 109 19.90 9.22 -7.34
N ASN A 110 19.56 10.05 -8.33
CA ASN A 110 18.19 10.28 -8.77
C ASN A 110 17.67 9.13 -9.65
N VAL A 111 18.56 8.35 -10.26
CA VAL A 111 18.16 7.28 -11.17
C VAL A 111 18.57 5.92 -10.62
N ARG A 112 17.57 5.07 -10.36
CA ARG A 112 17.80 3.70 -9.89
C ARG A 112 17.18 2.71 -10.85
N LYS A 113 18.02 1.95 -11.53
CA LYS A 113 17.63 0.92 -12.49
C LYS A 113 17.91 -0.47 -11.93
N ARG A 114 16.95 -1.39 -12.02
CA ARG A 114 17.08 -2.80 -11.60
C ARG A 114 16.74 -3.70 -12.77
N PHE A 115 17.77 -3.97 -13.56
CA PHE A 115 17.74 -4.82 -14.74
C PHE A 115 18.90 -5.82 -14.64
N LYS A 116 18.80 -6.95 -15.34
CA LYS A 116 19.87 -7.94 -15.46
C LYS A 116 20.95 -7.46 -16.46
N ALA A 117 20.55 -6.79 -17.53
CA ALA A 117 21.41 -6.18 -18.51
C ALA A 117 22.07 -4.93 -17.94
N SER A 118 23.37 -4.82 -18.19
CA SER A 118 24.14 -3.65 -17.80
C SER A 118 23.74 -2.44 -18.63
N SER A 119 23.67 -1.28 -17.98
CA SER A 119 23.61 0.03 -18.65
C SER A 119 25.00 0.62 -18.92
N ALA A 120 26.08 -0.13 -18.66
CA ALA A 120 27.44 0.34 -18.91
C ALA A 120 27.66 0.62 -20.41
N GLY A 121 28.22 1.78 -20.73
CA GLY A 121 28.47 2.24 -22.10
C GLY A 121 27.23 2.70 -22.87
N GLN A 122 26.08 2.85 -22.20
CA GLN A 122 24.85 3.41 -22.78
C GLN A 122 24.74 4.91 -22.50
N PRO A 123 23.89 5.65 -23.24
CA PRO A 123 23.66 7.06 -22.99
C PRO A 123 23.28 7.32 -21.53
N VAL A 124 23.89 8.35 -20.95
CA VAL A 124 23.55 8.80 -19.60
C VAL A 124 22.13 9.35 -19.58
N ASP A 125 21.44 9.13 -18.47
CA ASP A 125 20.09 9.68 -18.28
C ASP A 125 20.19 11.20 -18.12
N GLN A 126 19.33 11.92 -18.84
CA GLN A 126 19.35 13.36 -18.94
C GLN A 126 17.99 13.94 -18.58
N TRP A 127 17.98 15.19 -18.18
CA TRP A 127 16.76 15.93 -17.91
C TRP A 127 16.94 17.40 -18.26
N LYS A 128 15.83 18.10 -18.44
CA LYS A 128 15.82 19.54 -18.60
C LYS A 128 14.57 20.16 -18.02
N ARG A 129 14.69 21.44 -17.68
CA ARG A 129 13.58 22.28 -17.27
C ARG A 129 13.13 23.16 -18.43
N SER A 130 11.83 23.26 -18.60
CA SER A 130 11.17 24.19 -19.50
C SER A 130 9.88 24.71 -18.87
N ASN A 131 9.16 25.59 -19.56
CA ASN A 131 7.86 26.09 -19.10
C ASN A 131 6.75 25.57 -20.00
N GLN A 132 5.66 25.15 -19.38
CA GLN A 132 4.42 24.77 -20.05
C GLN A 132 3.28 25.65 -19.55
N SER A 133 2.67 26.40 -20.45
CA SER A 133 1.44 27.15 -20.14
C SER A 133 0.26 26.19 -20.14
N VAL A 134 -0.53 26.22 -19.07
CA VAL A 134 -1.79 25.47 -18.94
C VAL A 134 -2.90 26.47 -18.60
N THR A 135 -4.03 26.34 -19.28
CA THR A 135 -5.19 27.23 -19.12
C THR A 135 -6.32 26.48 -18.44
N PHE A 136 -6.81 27.03 -17.33
CA PHE A 136 -7.99 26.55 -16.60
C PHE A 136 -9.05 27.65 -16.59
N ASP A 137 -10.23 27.38 -17.17
CA ASP A 137 -11.37 28.32 -17.21
C ASP A 137 -10.98 29.76 -17.62
N GLY A 138 -10.14 29.88 -18.66
CA GLY A 138 -9.66 31.16 -19.20
C GLY A 138 -8.47 31.78 -18.46
N VAL A 139 -8.02 31.21 -17.34
CA VAL A 139 -6.84 31.65 -16.59
C VAL A 139 -5.64 30.79 -16.99
N THR A 140 -4.64 31.42 -17.62
CA THR A 140 -3.39 30.75 -18.01
C THR A 140 -2.32 30.90 -16.93
N LYS A 141 -1.72 29.78 -16.53
CA LYS A 141 -0.55 29.74 -15.64
C LYS A 141 0.60 29.01 -16.30
N ASN A 142 1.82 29.43 -15.98
CA ASN A 142 3.04 28.78 -16.44
C ASN A 142 3.54 27.82 -15.37
N TYR A 143 3.67 26.55 -15.74
CA TYR A 143 4.17 25.48 -14.89
C TYR A 143 5.54 25.04 -15.35
N THR A 144 6.30 24.44 -14.42
CA THR A 144 7.58 23.83 -14.75
C THR A 144 7.35 22.49 -15.43
N LEU A 145 7.81 22.38 -16.68
CA LEU A 145 7.82 21.15 -17.47
C LEU A 145 9.20 20.49 -17.33
N CYS A 146 9.18 19.27 -16.81
CA CYS A 146 10.33 18.41 -16.64
C CYS A 146 10.37 17.39 -17.77
N THR A 147 11.32 17.57 -18.69
CA THR A 147 11.57 16.59 -19.75
C THR A 147 12.72 15.71 -19.31
N ILE A 148 12.47 14.41 -19.25
CA ILE A 148 13.43 13.39 -18.80
C ILE A 148 13.71 12.45 -19.97
N GLU A 149 14.96 12.31 -20.35
CA GLU A 149 15.41 11.33 -21.34
C GLU A 149 16.18 10.22 -20.65
N PHE A 150 15.69 8.99 -20.75
CA PHE A 150 16.30 7.85 -20.09
C PHE A 150 16.49 6.68 -21.05
N PHE A 151 17.55 5.91 -20.80
CA PHE A 151 17.80 4.67 -21.51
C PHE A 151 17.17 3.48 -20.79
N LEU A 152 16.27 2.77 -21.44
CA LEU A 152 15.70 1.51 -21.00
C LEU A 152 16.60 0.34 -21.46
N PRO A 153 17.24 -0.42 -20.55
CA PRO A 153 18.26 -1.41 -20.91
C PRO A 153 17.73 -2.78 -21.36
N GLU A 154 16.48 -3.13 -21.03
CA GLU A 154 15.81 -4.36 -21.46
C GLU A 154 14.35 -4.09 -21.79
N ASP A 155 13.77 -4.94 -22.63
CA ASP A 155 12.35 -4.93 -22.93
C ASP A 155 11.51 -5.20 -21.67
N LEU A 156 10.51 -4.36 -21.42
CA LEU A 156 9.53 -4.59 -20.38
C LEU A 156 8.32 -5.32 -20.96
N GLN A 157 8.14 -6.57 -20.53
CA GLN A 157 6.99 -7.37 -20.92
C GLN A 157 5.69 -6.85 -20.28
N PRO A 158 4.55 -6.90 -20.98
CA PRO A 158 3.28 -6.47 -20.43
C PRO A 158 2.84 -7.32 -19.21
N PRO A 159 2.10 -6.74 -18.25
CA PRO A 159 1.71 -5.33 -18.20
C PRO A 159 2.85 -4.43 -17.70
N VAL A 160 3.07 -3.31 -18.40
CA VAL A 160 3.98 -2.24 -17.99
C VAL A 160 3.19 -1.24 -17.13
N LEU A 161 3.66 -1.03 -15.91
CA LEU A 161 2.99 -0.20 -14.93
C LEU A 161 3.79 1.07 -14.64
N TYR A 162 3.09 2.19 -14.65
CA TYR A 162 3.64 3.51 -14.35
C TYR A 162 3.08 3.99 -13.00
N TYR A 163 3.98 4.30 -12.07
CA TYR A 163 3.65 4.81 -10.75
C TYR A 163 4.35 6.14 -10.51
N TYR A 164 3.74 6.99 -9.68
CA TYR A 164 4.49 8.00 -8.93
C TYR A 164 4.73 7.49 -7.51
N ARG A 165 5.85 7.90 -6.92
CA ARG A 165 6.24 7.63 -5.54
C ARG A 165 6.39 8.95 -4.82
N LEU A 166 5.80 9.04 -3.63
CA LEU A 166 6.01 10.12 -2.69
C LEU A 166 6.72 9.58 -1.45
N THR A 167 7.65 10.36 -0.92
CA THR A 167 8.31 10.10 0.37
C THR A 167 7.98 11.20 1.36
N ASN A 168 8.08 10.87 2.65
CA ASN A 168 7.74 11.76 3.76
C ASN A 168 6.32 12.37 3.70
N PHE A 169 5.35 11.63 3.13
CA PHE A 169 3.95 12.07 3.05
C PHE A 169 3.05 11.16 3.89
N HIS A 170 2.48 11.69 4.97
CA HIS A 170 1.81 10.90 6.01
C HIS A 170 0.30 10.70 5.76
N GLN A 171 -0.06 9.93 4.72
CA GLN A 171 -1.46 9.54 4.49
C GLN A 171 -2.07 8.68 5.60
N ASN A 172 -1.23 8.10 6.47
CA ASN A 172 -1.63 7.20 7.55
C ASN A 172 -2.01 7.91 8.85
N HIS A 173 -1.92 9.24 8.92
CA HIS A 173 -2.32 9.99 10.09
C HIS A 173 -3.84 9.80 10.34
N ARG A 174 -4.24 9.51 11.58
CA ARG A 174 -5.63 9.16 11.94
C ARG A 174 -6.65 10.19 11.43
N LEU A 175 -6.37 11.47 11.66
CA LEU A 175 -7.24 12.57 11.21
C LEU A 175 -7.27 12.68 9.68
N TYR A 176 -6.16 12.38 9.00
CA TYR A 176 -6.09 12.43 7.53
C TYR A 176 -6.93 11.31 6.91
N VAL A 177 -6.79 10.07 7.39
CA VAL A 177 -7.51 8.89 6.87
C VAL A 177 -9.03 9.02 7.02
N ASN A 178 -9.49 9.66 8.09
CA ASN A 178 -10.91 9.85 8.36
C ASN A 178 -11.50 11.05 7.61
N SER A 179 -10.67 12.00 7.17
CA SER A 179 -11.12 13.27 6.57
C SER A 179 -11.65 13.12 5.15
N ARG A 180 -12.88 12.61 5.05
CA ARG A 180 -13.69 12.41 3.84
C ARG A 180 -15.17 12.14 4.22
N HIS A 181 -16.10 12.49 3.34
CA HIS A 181 -17.53 12.19 3.53
C HIS A 181 -18.01 11.15 2.54
N LYS A 182 -18.47 9.99 3.03
CA LYS A 182 -18.81 8.84 2.18
C LYS A 182 -19.99 9.11 1.26
N ASP A 183 -21.06 9.71 1.76
CA ASP A 183 -22.27 9.92 0.95
C ASP A 183 -22.05 11.01 -0.12
N GLN A 184 -21.12 11.92 0.14
CA GLN A 184 -20.73 12.94 -0.83
C GLN A 184 -19.99 12.30 -2.03
N LEU A 185 -19.11 11.32 -1.75
CA LEU A 185 -18.41 10.54 -2.78
C LEU A 185 -19.37 9.60 -3.53
N LYS A 186 -20.40 9.09 -2.86
CA LYS A 186 -21.51 8.34 -3.48
C LYS A 186 -22.51 9.22 -4.24
N GLY A 187 -22.22 10.51 -4.39
CA GLY A 187 -22.97 11.43 -5.23
C GLY A 187 -24.15 12.13 -4.55
N GLU A 188 -24.41 11.90 -3.27
CA GLU A 188 -25.50 12.56 -2.56
C GLU A 188 -25.20 14.05 -2.31
N ALA A 189 -26.23 14.89 -2.46
CA ALA A 189 -26.18 16.31 -2.15
C ALA A 189 -26.38 16.51 -0.64
N VAL A 190 -25.31 16.36 0.12
CA VAL A 190 -25.30 16.44 1.60
C VAL A 190 -25.40 17.90 2.05
N SER A 191 -26.17 18.17 3.12
CA SER A 191 -26.35 19.53 3.67
C SER A 191 -25.11 20.05 4.41
N LEU A 192 -24.99 21.39 4.52
CA LEU A 192 -23.86 22.05 5.18
C LEU A 192 -23.66 21.58 6.62
N ASN A 193 -24.75 21.44 7.39
CA ASN A 193 -24.70 21.02 8.79
C ASN A 193 -24.13 19.60 8.93
N SER A 194 -24.53 18.68 8.05
CA SER A 194 -24.02 17.30 8.05
C SER A 194 -22.55 17.23 7.63
N ILE A 195 -22.10 18.10 6.72
CA ILE A 195 -20.70 18.16 6.31
C ILE A 195 -19.83 18.72 7.46
N LYS A 196 -20.28 19.79 8.14
CA LYS A 196 -19.55 20.39 9.26
C LYS A 196 -19.43 19.47 10.47
N SER A 197 -20.45 18.67 10.76
CA SER A 197 -20.44 17.70 11.86
C SER A 197 -19.70 16.40 11.53
N SER A 198 -19.24 16.24 10.29
CA SER A 198 -18.51 15.05 9.83
C SER A 198 -16.99 15.15 10.05
N ASP A 199 -16.29 14.04 9.78
CA ASP A 199 -14.83 13.98 9.85
C ASP A 199 -14.11 14.82 8.76
N CYS A 200 -14.82 15.48 7.84
CA CYS A 200 -14.22 16.29 6.78
C CYS A 200 -13.43 17.52 7.26
N ALA A 201 -13.50 17.88 8.53
CA ALA A 201 -12.69 18.95 9.09
C ALA A 201 -11.17 18.71 8.87
N PRO A 202 -10.37 19.76 8.68
CA PRO A 202 -10.75 21.18 8.61
C PRO A 202 -11.30 21.63 7.25
N VAL A 203 -11.31 20.77 6.22
CA VAL A 203 -11.70 21.13 4.84
C VAL A 203 -13.13 20.67 4.54
N ALA A 204 -14.06 21.06 5.41
CA ALA A 204 -15.47 20.71 5.31
C ALA A 204 -16.27 21.77 4.53
N SER A 205 -16.06 23.04 4.88
CA SER A 205 -16.75 24.20 4.33
C SER A 205 -15.81 25.41 4.32
N ARG A 206 -16.13 26.43 3.54
CA ARG A 206 -15.36 27.68 3.51
C ARG A 206 -16.23 28.90 3.26
N ASN A 207 -15.86 30.02 3.85
CA ASN A 207 -16.41 31.33 3.52
C ASN A 207 -15.83 31.80 2.18
N VAL A 208 -16.68 32.29 1.28
CA VAL A 208 -16.27 32.83 -0.02
C VAL A 208 -16.58 34.31 -0.06
N ALA A 209 -15.60 35.12 -0.47
CA ALA A 209 -15.78 36.57 -0.59
C ALA A 209 -16.94 36.87 -1.55
N GLY A 210 -17.87 37.72 -1.12
CA GLY A 210 -19.08 38.06 -1.88
C GLY A 210 -20.26 37.09 -1.70
N SER A 211 -20.15 36.09 -0.84
CA SER A 211 -21.27 35.24 -0.41
C SER A 211 -21.60 35.50 1.05
N ALA A 212 -22.90 35.65 1.36
CA ALA A 212 -23.40 35.83 2.72
C ALA A 212 -23.39 34.52 3.52
N GLU A 213 -23.35 33.37 2.84
CA GLU A 213 -23.43 32.04 3.44
C GLU A 213 -22.14 31.25 3.22
N GLU A 214 -21.84 30.35 4.16
CA GLU A 214 -20.70 29.47 4.07
C GLU A 214 -20.97 28.33 3.07
N LYS A 215 -20.01 28.07 2.18
CA LYS A 215 -20.18 27.08 1.10
C LYS A 215 -19.58 25.73 1.47
N ILE A 216 -20.20 24.67 0.96
CA ILE A 216 -19.77 23.29 1.15
C ILE A 216 -18.54 23.02 0.27
N VAL A 217 -17.47 22.45 0.83
CA VAL A 217 -16.35 22.00 0.00
C VAL A 217 -16.70 20.66 -0.66
N TYR A 218 -16.51 20.56 -1.97
CA TYR A 218 -16.75 19.33 -2.74
C TYR A 218 -15.56 18.98 -3.64
N PRO A 219 -14.99 17.77 -3.53
CA PRO A 219 -15.13 16.80 -2.44
C PRO A 219 -14.49 17.31 -1.14
N CYS A 220 -15.13 17.13 0.01
CA CYS A 220 -14.59 17.58 1.29
C CYS A 220 -13.50 16.67 1.85
N GLY A 221 -12.69 17.24 2.74
CA GLY A 221 -11.70 16.54 3.54
C GLY A 221 -10.26 16.66 3.03
N MET A 222 -9.32 16.38 3.94
CA MET A 222 -7.88 16.55 3.71
C MET A 222 -7.34 15.63 2.62
N ILE A 223 -7.93 14.45 2.44
CA ILE A 223 -7.51 13.50 1.41
C ILE A 223 -7.75 14.11 0.03
N ALA A 224 -8.97 14.59 -0.24
CA ALA A 224 -9.31 15.21 -1.51
C ALA A 224 -8.53 16.52 -1.71
N ASN A 225 -8.44 17.35 -0.67
CA ASN A 225 -7.74 18.63 -0.73
C ASN A 225 -6.27 18.52 -1.17
N SER A 226 -5.58 17.47 -0.73
CA SER A 226 -4.16 17.25 -1.03
C SER A 226 -3.92 16.34 -2.23
N TYR A 227 -4.92 16.19 -3.11
CA TYR A 227 -4.82 15.37 -4.33
C TYR A 227 -3.58 15.71 -5.15
N PHE A 228 -2.80 14.67 -5.46
CA PHE A 228 -1.60 14.78 -6.26
C PHE A 228 -1.93 15.22 -7.69
N ASN A 229 -1.35 16.34 -8.13
CA ASN A 229 -1.73 17.04 -9.36
C ASN A 229 -0.60 17.21 -10.38
N ASP A 230 0.55 16.54 -10.23
CA ASP A 230 1.50 16.46 -11.36
C ASP A 230 0.86 15.70 -12.53
N THR A 231 1.10 16.18 -13.74
CA THR A 231 0.55 15.60 -14.96
C THR A 231 1.65 14.86 -15.71
N PHE A 232 1.39 13.60 -16.07
CA PHE A 232 2.34 12.74 -16.77
C PHE A 232 1.91 12.55 -18.23
N ALA A 233 2.81 12.82 -19.18
CA ALA A 233 2.61 12.46 -20.57
C ALA A 233 2.96 10.98 -20.82
N ASN A 234 2.48 10.44 -21.93
CA ASN A 234 2.91 9.12 -22.39
C ASN A 234 4.42 9.13 -22.74
N PRO A 235 5.20 8.11 -22.35
CA PRO A 235 6.58 7.98 -22.77
C PRO A 235 6.72 7.99 -24.30
N LEU A 236 7.71 8.69 -24.82
CA LEU A 236 8.00 8.80 -26.25
C LEU A 236 9.31 8.08 -26.54
N ARG A 237 9.27 6.98 -27.29
CA ARG A 237 10.46 6.28 -27.77
C ARG A 237 11.19 7.15 -28.80
N ILE A 238 12.51 7.26 -28.66
CA ILE A 238 13.40 7.94 -29.60
C ILE A 238 14.18 6.87 -30.37
N PRO A 239 13.77 6.51 -31.61
CA PRO A 239 14.47 5.51 -32.41
C PRO A 239 15.83 6.03 -32.87
N ILE A 240 16.83 5.15 -32.86
CA ILE A 240 18.18 5.46 -33.35
C ILE A 240 18.11 5.76 -34.85
N GLY A 241 18.67 6.90 -35.27
CA GLY A 241 18.78 7.27 -36.69
C GLY A 241 17.54 7.93 -37.30
N THR A 242 16.51 8.26 -36.50
CA THR A 242 15.33 9.00 -36.97
C THR A 242 15.02 10.18 -36.05
N ASN A 243 14.52 11.29 -36.61
CA ASN A 243 14.05 12.44 -35.83
C ASN A 243 12.59 12.32 -35.37
N ARG A 244 11.94 11.17 -35.61
CA ARG A 244 10.52 10.95 -35.27
C ARG A 244 10.41 10.15 -33.98
N THR A 245 9.75 10.72 -32.99
CA THR A 245 9.43 10.03 -31.74
C THR A 245 8.18 9.16 -31.93
N VAL A 246 8.17 7.96 -31.33
CA VAL A 246 7.03 7.05 -31.34
C VAL A 246 6.40 7.01 -29.94
N PRO A 247 5.13 7.36 -29.76
CA PRO A 247 4.50 7.32 -28.45
C PRO A 247 4.28 5.87 -27.99
N TYR A 248 4.67 5.57 -26.76
CA TYR A 248 4.29 4.35 -26.05
C TYR A 248 3.03 4.66 -25.24
N ASN A 249 1.87 4.33 -25.82
CA ASN A 249 0.58 4.73 -25.27
C ASN A 249 0.29 3.97 -23.97
N MET A 250 0.17 4.70 -22.87
CA MET A 250 -0.31 4.17 -21.60
C MET A 250 -1.69 4.76 -21.29
N THR A 251 -2.49 4.03 -20.54
CA THR A 251 -3.83 4.48 -20.13
C THR A 251 -3.91 4.69 -18.62
N SER A 252 -4.59 5.75 -18.21
CA SER A 252 -5.00 5.99 -16.82
C SER A 252 -6.31 5.26 -16.47
N VAL A 253 -6.88 4.49 -17.40
CA VAL A 253 -8.11 3.69 -17.19
C VAL A 253 -7.76 2.27 -16.74
N GLY A 254 -8.55 1.74 -15.81
CA GLY A 254 -8.36 0.45 -15.19
C GLY A 254 -7.19 0.38 -14.21
N ILE A 255 -6.82 1.51 -13.59
CA ILE A 255 -5.82 1.62 -12.52
C ILE A 255 -6.45 1.48 -11.13
N ALA A 256 -7.73 1.82 -10.99
CA ALA A 256 -8.52 1.61 -9.78
C ALA A 256 -9.14 0.20 -9.76
N LYS A 257 -9.37 -0.36 -8.56
CA LYS A 257 -10.02 -1.67 -8.44
C LYS A 257 -11.51 -1.54 -8.76
N SER A 258 -12.11 -2.57 -9.36
CA SER A 258 -13.55 -2.59 -9.69
C SER A 258 -14.45 -2.30 -8.49
N VAL A 259 -14.13 -2.88 -7.32
CA VAL A 259 -14.87 -2.64 -6.07
C VAL A 259 -14.75 -1.18 -5.61
N GLU A 260 -13.61 -0.53 -5.84
CA GLU A 260 -13.39 0.88 -5.48
C GLU A 260 -14.22 1.80 -6.36
N LYS A 261 -14.35 1.48 -7.65
CA LYS A 261 -15.18 2.27 -8.60
C LYS A 261 -16.63 2.39 -8.14
N GLY A 262 -17.20 1.33 -7.58
CA GLY A 262 -18.57 1.33 -7.06
C GLY A 262 -18.82 2.29 -5.89
N LEU A 263 -17.77 2.83 -5.26
CA LEU A 263 -17.88 3.78 -4.16
C LEU A 263 -18.05 5.23 -4.61
N TYR A 264 -17.83 5.51 -5.89
CA TYR A 264 -17.87 6.86 -6.45
C TYR A 264 -18.98 6.98 -7.49
N GLN A 265 -19.79 8.03 -7.37
CA GLN A 265 -20.88 8.32 -8.29
C GLN A 265 -20.85 9.80 -8.68
N PRO A 266 -21.42 10.18 -9.84
CA PRO A 266 -21.64 11.58 -10.19
C PRO A 266 -22.44 12.29 -9.10
N SER A 267 -22.04 13.51 -8.75
CA SER A 267 -22.71 14.25 -7.70
C SER A 267 -24.02 14.89 -8.16
N LYS A 268 -24.99 14.89 -7.25
CA LYS A 268 -26.32 15.50 -7.40
C LYS A 268 -26.36 16.97 -6.93
N TYR A 269 -25.24 17.55 -6.51
CA TYR A 269 -25.20 18.98 -6.16
C TYR A 269 -25.55 19.83 -7.38
N GLN A 270 -26.31 20.90 -7.15
CA GLN A 270 -26.63 21.87 -8.19
C GLN A 270 -25.51 22.90 -8.26
N VAL A 271 -24.99 23.12 -9.47
CA VAL A 271 -24.00 24.14 -9.79
C VAL A 271 -24.57 25.09 -10.83
N PRO A 272 -24.19 26.37 -10.81
CA PRO A 272 -24.65 27.33 -11.80
C PRO A 272 -24.13 26.99 -13.19
N VAL A 273 -24.81 27.52 -14.22
CA VAL A 273 -24.42 27.31 -15.62
C VAL A 273 -23.14 28.09 -15.94
N THR A 274 -22.98 29.29 -15.38
CA THR A 274 -21.84 30.19 -15.60
C THR A 274 -21.01 30.34 -14.33
N ALA A 275 -19.70 30.58 -14.51
CA ALA A 275 -18.72 30.67 -13.42
C ALA A 275 -18.85 31.96 -12.56
N GLU A 276 -19.66 32.93 -13.01
CA GLU A 276 -19.77 34.25 -12.39
C GLU A 276 -20.87 34.35 -11.33
N SER A 277 -21.76 33.35 -11.23
CA SER A 277 -22.82 33.42 -10.25
C SER A 277 -22.35 32.92 -8.88
N ASN A 278 -22.55 33.75 -7.86
CA ASN A 278 -22.26 33.40 -6.47
C ASN A 278 -23.24 32.38 -5.88
N ASP A 279 -24.10 31.79 -6.70
CA ASP A 279 -25.22 30.93 -6.28
C ASP A 279 -24.81 29.47 -6.05
N SER A 280 -23.58 29.08 -6.39
CA SER A 280 -23.13 27.70 -6.15
C SER A 280 -23.11 27.39 -4.65
N VAL A 281 -23.82 26.31 -4.27
CA VAL A 281 -23.84 25.76 -2.90
C VAL A 281 -22.51 25.08 -2.56
N ILE A 282 -21.78 24.61 -3.57
CA ILE A 282 -20.51 23.91 -3.43
C ILE A 282 -19.34 24.71 -4.00
N VAL A 283 -18.15 24.40 -3.50
CA VAL A 283 -16.89 25.00 -3.95
C VAL A 283 -15.77 23.96 -3.97
N PRO A 284 -14.77 24.12 -4.85
CA PRO A 284 -13.63 23.23 -4.88
C PRO A 284 -12.81 23.33 -3.58
N PRO A 285 -12.06 22.27 -3.21
CA PRO A 285 -11.10 22.32 -2.10
C PRO A 285 -10.07 23.42 -2.31
N PRO A 286 -9.55 24.05 -1.24
CA PRO A 286 -8.50 25.06 -1.32
C PRO A 286 -7.28 24.63 -2.15
N GLY A 287 -6.84 23.37 -2.01
CA GLY A 287 -5.72 22.83 -2.77
C GLY A 287 -5.99 22.67 -4.27
N TRP A 288 -7.24 22.86 -4.71
CA TRP A 288 -7.66 22.80 -6.12
C TRP A 288 -7.91 24.20 -6.70
N ALA A 289 -7.63 25.27 -5.94
CA ALA A 289 -7.89 26.64 -6.38
C ALA A 289 -7.24 26.99 -7.73
N GLU A 290 -6.09 26.40 -8.06
CA GLU A 290 -5.46 26.62 -9.36
C GLU A 290 -6.18 25.91 -10.52
N ARG A 291 -6.75 24.72 -10.26
CA ARG A 291 -7.50 23.94 -11.26
C ARG A 291 -8.88 24.53 -11.51
N TYR A 292 -9.45 25.20 -10.50
CA TYR A 292 -10.79 25.79 -10.52
C TYR A 292 -10.73 27.26 -10.06
N PRO A 293 -10.09 28.15 -10.85
CA PRO A 293 -9.86 29.54 -10.44
C PRO A 293 -11.16 30.30 -10.21
N ASN A 294 -12.20 29.97 -10.99
CA ASN A 294 -13.52 30.60 -10.91
C ASN A 294 -14.56 29.72 -10.18
N GLY A 295 -14.13 28.67 -9.48
CA GLY A 295 -15.03 27.73 -8.81
C GLY A 295 -15.71 26.72 -9.74
N TYR A 296 -16.83 26.13 -9.30
CA TYR A 296 -17.56 25.13 -10.07
C TYR A 296 -18.73 25.73 -10.84
N HIS A 297 -18.91 25.26 -12.06
CA HIS A 297 -20.08 25.47 -12.91
C HIS A 297 -20.38 24.18 -13.70
N SER A 298 -21.50 24.14 -14.42
CA SER A 298 -21.98 22.92 -15.10
C SER A 298 -21.01 22.32 -16.13
N GLY A 299 -20.03 23.09 -16.61
CA GLY A 299 -19.05 22.67 -17.61
C GLY A 299 -17.73 22.12 -17.03
N ASN A 300 -17.43 22.36 -15.75
CA ASN A 300 -16.14 21.99 -15.15
C ASN A 300 -16.27 21.17 -13.85
N MET A 301 -17.49 20.99 -13.33
CA MET A 301 -17.73 20.32 -12.05
C MET A 301 -17.04 18.95 -12.01
N PHE A 302 -16.25 18.73 -10.96
CA PHE A 302 -15.47 17.50 -10.80
C PHE A 302 -16.36 16.27 -10.67
N ASN A 303 -16.12 15.25 -11.49
CA ASN A 303 -16.81 13.96 -11.41
C ASN A 303 -15.86 12.86 -10.88
N PRO A 304 -15.98 12.41 -9.61
CA PRO A 304 -15.12 11.38 -9.05
C PRO A 304 -15.33 9.99 -9.68
N ALA A 305 -16.45 9.75 -10.37
CA ALA A 305 -16.73 8.46 -11.00
C ALA A 305 -15.91 8.24 -12.29
N GLU A 306 -15.45 9.32 -12.92
CA GLU A 306 -14.67 9.28 -14.17
C GLU A 306 -13.16 9.35 -13.92
N ASP A 307 -12.73 9.90 -12.78
CA ASP A 307 -11.32 10.07 -12.43
C ASP A 307 -10.79 8.89 -11.57
N GLU A 308 -10.28 7.84 -12.23
CA GLU A 308 -9.65 6.72 -11.53
C GLU A 308 -8.38 7.12 -10.74
N SER A 309 -7.68 8.17 -11.16
CA SER A 309 -6.49 8.66 -10.45
C SER A 309 -6.88 9.24 -9.09
N PHE A 310 -8.04 9.92 -9.02
CA PHE A 310 -8.63 10.37 -7.77
C PHE A 310 -9.00 9.18 -6.87
N MET A 311 -9.62 8.13 -7.43
CA MET A 311 -9.94 6.92 -6.66
C MET A 311 -8.68 6.26 -6.06
N VAL A 312 -7.60 6.17 -6.85
CA VAL A 312 -6.29 5.65 -6.41
C VAL A 312 -5.70 6.51 -5.29
N TRP A 313 -5.87 7.82 -5.35
CA TRP A 313 -5.41 8.75 -4.31
C TRP A 313 -6.21 8.61 -3.02
N MET A 314 -7.53 8.54 -3.12
CA MET A 314 -8.47 8.40 -2.00
C MET A 314 -8.26 7.11 -1.19
N ARG A 315 -7.68 6.07 -1.81
CA ARG A 315 -7.15 4.92 -1.08
C ARG A 315 -5.85 5.31 -0.38
N THR A 316 -5.90 5.65 0.90
CA THR A 316 -4.70 6.03 1.68
C THR A 316 -3.67 4.89 1.80
N SER A 317 -2.41 5.29 1.98
CA SER A 317 -1.29 4.37 2.21
C SER A 317 -1.02 4.22 3.71
N ALA A 318 -0.59 3.02 4.15
CA ALA A 318 -0.28 2.75 5.55
C ALA A 318 1.09 3.30 6.03
N VAL A 319 1.95 3.70 5.09
CA VAL A 319 3.32 4.19 5.34
C VAL A 319 3.52 5.55 4.68
N SER A 320 4.49 6.33 5.19
CA SER A 320 4.79 7.69 4.69
C SER A 320 5.51 7.72 3.33
N SER A 321 6.10 6.60 2.92
CA SER A 321 6.73 6.44 1.61
C SER A 321 5.96 5.40 0.81
N PHE A 322 5.19 5.85 -0.18
CA PHE A 322 4.28 4.99 -0.92
C PHE A 322 4.33 5.29 -2.42
N SER A 323 3.72 4.41 -3.22
CA SER A 323 3.57 4.62 -4.65
C SER A 323 2.12 4.38 -5.07
N LYS A 324 1.68 5.14 -6.06
CA LYS A 324 0.32 5.09 -6.61
C LYS A 324 0.43 4.93 -8.13
N MET A 325 -0.43 4.10 -8.69
CA MET A 325 -0.44 3.86 -10.14
C MET A 325 -1.05 5.09 -10.81
N ALA A 326 -0.40 5.58 -11.87
CA ALA A 326 -0.94 6.68 -12.69
C ALA A 326 -1.38 6.17 -14.06
N MET A 327 -0.61 5.26 -14.66
CA MET A 327 -0.90 4.71 -15.98
C MET A 327 -0.47 3.25 -16.07
N ARG A 328 -0.99 2.54 -17.07
CA ARG A 328 -0.55 1.20 -17.43
C ARG A 328 -0.71 0.92 -18.91
N ASN A 329 0.05 -0.04 -19.42
CA ASN A 329 -0.15 -0.66 -20.72
C ASN A 329 -0.16 -2.18 -20.51
N LYS A 330 -1.20 -2.88 -20.99
CA LYS A 330 -1.36 -4.32 -20.81
C LYS A 330 -0.90 -5.15 -21.99
N ASP A 331 -0.77 -4.52 -23.14
CA ASP A 331 -0.84 -5.22 -24.42
C ASP A 331 0.49 -5.12 -25.17
N GLU A 332 1.22 -4.01 -25.02
CA GLU A 332 2.43 -3.72 -25.77
C GLU A 332 3.70 -3.83 -24.91
N VAL A 333 4.72 -4.47 -25.48
CA VAL A 333 6.06 -4.52 -24.90
C VAL A 333 6.70 -3.13 -24.98
N MET A 334 7.26 -2.63 -23.87
CA MET A 334 8.09 -1.42 -23.92
C MET A 334 9.51 -1.84 -24.27
N GLU A 335 9.87 -1.76 -25.55
CA GLU A 335 11.15 -2.26 -26.04
C GLU A 335 12.34 -1.44 -25.52
N ARG A 336 13.50 -2.06 -25.37
CA ARG A 336 14.80 -1.44 -25.08
C ARG A 336 15.05 -0.24 -26.00
N GLY A 337 15.52 0.87 -25.45
CA GLY A 337 15.79 2.09 -26.21
C GLY A 337 15.77 3.35 -25.34
N ILE A 338 15.93 4.51 -25.99
CA ILE A 338 15.83 5.80 -25.33
C ILE A 338 14.37 6.25 -25.33
N TYR A 339 13.89 6.75 -24.20
CA TYR A 339 12.56 7.32 -24.07
C TYR A 339 12.64 8.72 -23.49
N ARG A 340 11.80 9.61 -23.99
CA ARG A 340 11.50 10.91 -23.42
C ARG A 340 10.20 10.83 -22.62
N LEU A 341 10.20 11.43 -21.45
CA LEU A 341 9.05 11.53 -20.57
C LEU A 341 8.89 12.97 -20.12
N ASP A 342 7.71 13.51 -20.37
CA ASP A 342 7.35 14.88 -20.01
C ASP A 342 6.43 14.89 -18.79
N VAL A 343 6.80 15.67 -17.77
CA VAL A 343 6.07 15.79 -16.51
C VAL A 343 5.83 17.26 -16.22
N ILE A 344 4.56 17.66 -16.09
CA ILE A 344 4.21 18.99 -15.62
C ILE A 344 4.16 18.95 -14.10
N SER A 345 5.16 19.58 -13.47
CA SER A 345 5.38 19.60 -12.03
C SER A 345 4.54 20.71 -11.37
N HIS A 346 3.43 20.33 -10.76
CA HIS A 346 2.48 21.20 -10.05
C HIS A 346 2.55 21.02 -8.53
N TYR A 347 2.84 19.80 -8.07
CA TYR A 347 2.69 19.40 -6.67
C TYR A 347 3.95 19.74 -5.86
N PRO A 348 3.85 20.62 -4.84
CA PRO A 348 4.98 20.96 -3.99
C PRO A 348 5.21 19.85 -2.95
N VAL A 349 6.41 19.26 -2.96
CA VAL A 349 6.78 18.18 -2.01
C VAL A 349 7.86 18.63 -1.02
N ARG A 350 8.60 19.70 -1.34
CA ARG A 350 9.77 20.14 -0.58
C ARG A 350 9.46 20.77 0.77
N GLU A 351 8.29 21.42 0.89
CA GLU A 351 7.83 22.00 2.17
C GLU A 351 7.79 20.95 3.29
N ASN A 352 7.60 19.68 2.93
CA ASN A 352 7.57 18.55 3.84
C ASN A 352 8.87 17.73 3.83
N TYR A 353 9.98 18.24 3.28
CA TYR A 353 11.25 17.49 3.11
C TYR A 353 11.09 16.13 2.42
N GLY A 354 10.05 15.98 1.59
CA GLY A 354 9.78 14.76 0.85
C GLY A 354 10.41 14.77 -0.55
N THR A 355 10.29 13.66 -1.25
CA THR A 355 10.67 13.50 -2.66
C THR A 355 9.54 12.93 -3.50
N LYS A 356 9.56 13.27 -4.79
CA LYS A 356 8.68 12.69 -5.81
C LYS A 356 9.51 12.01 -6.91
N SER A 357 9.12 10.78 -7.23
CA SER A 357 9.79 9.98 -8.23
C SER A 357 8.79 9.26 -9.13
N ILE A 358 9.17 9.00 -10.37
CA ILE A 358 8.47 8.11 -11.29
C ILE A 358 9.02 6.70 -11.11
N ILE A 359 8.17 5.70 -11.21
CA ILE A 359 8.56 4.29 -11.25
C ILE A 359 7.88 3.63 -12.44
N ILE A 360 8.66 3.06 -13.35
CA ILE A 360 8.17 2.19 -14.42
C ILE A 360 8.64 0.78 -14.09
N SER A 361 7.69 -0.16 -14.02
CA SER A 361 7.96 -1.52 -13.58
C SER A 361 7.09 -2.52 -14.32
N THR A 362 7.60 -3.74 -14.50
CA THR A 362 6.78 -4.91 -14.85
C THR A 362 6.16 -5.53 -13.60
N THR A 363 5.15 -6.37 -13.78
CA THR A 363 4.64 -7.25 -12.71
C THR A 363 5.18 -8.66 -12.86
N SER A 364 5.39 -9.35 -11.74
CA SER A 364 5.37 -10.82 -11.76
C SER A 364 3.94 -11.31 -11.54
N GLY A 365 3.67 -12.59 -11.79
CA GLY A 365 2.34 -13.19 -11.52
C GLY A 365 1.88 -13.09 -10.07
N ILE A 366 2.74 -12.64 -9.14
CA ILE A 366 2.46 -12.52 -7.71
C ILE A 366 2.46 -11.05 -7.24
N GLY A 367 2.64 -10.09 -8.16
CA GLY A 367 2.46 -8.66 -7.91
C GLY A 367 3.72 -7.81 -8.07
N ARG A 368 3.87 -6.81 -7.20
CA ARG A 368 4.96 -5.82 -7.26
C ARG A 368 6.20 -6.31 -6.51
N ARG A 369 7.36 -5.78 -6.88
CA ARG A 369 8.64 -5.99 -6.21
C ARG A 369 8.51 -5.75 -4.70
N ASN A 370 8.81 -6.80 -3.93
CA ASN A 370 8.87 -6.75 -2.48
C ASN A 370 9.83 -7.81 -1.93
N SER A 371 11.07 -7.40 -1.62
CA SER A 371 12.07 -8.29 -1.04
C SER A 371 11.85 -8.59 0.45
N PHE A 372 10.94 -7.86 1.12
CA PHE A 372 10.70 -8.04 2.55
C PHE A 372 10.22 -9.46 2.85
N LEU A 373 9.27 -9.96 2.06
CA LEU A 373 8.70 -11.29 2.26
C LEU A 373 9.77 -12.38 2.17
N GLY A 374 10.63 -12.34 1.15
CA GLY A 374 11.73 -13.30 1.03
C GLY A 374 12.71 -13.22 2.20
N ARG A 375 13.13 -12.01 2.60
CA ARG A 375 14.04 -11.82 3.74
C ARG A 375 13.43 -12.26 5.06
N SER A 376 12.14 -12.03 5.30
CA SER A 376 11.47 -12.45 6.53
C SER A 376 11.37 -13.97 6.65
N TYR A 377 11.04 -14.66 5.55
CA TYR A 377 11.02 -16.13 5.54
C TYR A 377 12.42 -16.73 5.73
N LEU A 378 13.46 -16.14 5.12
CA LEU A 378 14.84 -16.55 5.37
C LEU A 378 15.23 -16.35 6.83
N ALA A 379 14.95 -15.19 7.42
CA ALA A 379 15.24 -14.92 8.83
C ALA A 379 14.53 -15.93 9.75
N MET A 380 13.23 -16.14 9.57
CA MET A 380 12.45 -17.12 10.34
C MET A 380 13.00 -18.55 10.17
N GLY A 381 13.36 -18.94 8.95
CA GLY A 381 13.97 -20.24 8.66
C GLY A 381 15.32 -20.42 9.34
N THR A 382 16.20 -19.41 9.30
CA THR A 382 17.52 -19.46 9.96
C THR A 382 17.39 -19.58 11.48
N ILE A 383 16.46 -18.83 12.09
CA ILE A 383 16.19 -18.90 13.54
C ILE A 383 15.67 -20.28 13.93
N SER A 384 14.77 -20.86 13.13
CA SER A 384 14.24 -22.21 13.36
C SER A 384 15.34 -23.28 13.28
N MET A 385 16.22 -23.19 12.27
CA MET A 385 17.36 -24.10 12.13
C MET A 385 18.35 -23.98 13.30
N PHE A 386 18.56 -22.75 13.80
CA PHE A 386 19.41 -22.50 14.97
C PHE A 386 18.84 -23.16 16.24
N PHE A 387 17.53 -23.07 16.49
CA PHE A 387 16.89 -23.76 17.63
C PHE A 387 16.92 -25.29 17.50
N ALA A 388 16.76 -25.83 16.29
CA ALA A 388 16.93 -27.26 16.02
C ALA A 388 18.36 -27.72 16.32
N PHE A 389 19.36 -26.93 15.91
CA PHE A 389 20.77 -27.21 16.16
C PHE A 389 21.12 -27.18 17.66
N ILE A 390 20.67 -26.16 18.41
CA ILE A 390 20.85 -26.09 19.87
C ILE A 390 20.18 -27.28 20.57
N SER A 391 18.98 -27.66 20.15
CA SER A 391 18.27 -28.81 20.72
C SER A 391 19.03 -30.11 20.48
N ALA A 392 19.62 -30.28 19.29
CA ALA A 392 20.46 -31.43 18.95
C ALA A 392 21.77 -31.44 19.77
N LEU A 393 22.45 -30.30 19.91
CA LEU A 393 23.63 -30.14 20.76
C LEU A 393 23.32 -30.48 22.22
N THR A 394 22.18 -30.03 22.73
CA THR A 394 21.75 -30.31 24.10
C THR A 394 21.56 -31.81 24.32
N LEU A 395 20.94 -32.51 23.36
CA LEU A 395 20.82 -33.97 23.40
C LEU A 395 22.18 -34.67 23.32
N ARG A 396 23.15 -34.12 22.58
CA ARG A 396 24.49 -34.71 22.39
C ARG A 396 25.41 -34.51 23.59
N TYR A 397 25.43 -33.32 24.18
CA TYR A 397 26.36 -32.93 25.25
C TYR A 397 25.77 -33.03 26.65
N ARG A 398 24.44 -32.91 26.80
CA ARG A 398 23.74 -33.05 28.09
C ARG A 398 22.50 -33.93 27.95
N PRO A 399 22.66 -35.23 27.62
CA PRO A 399 21.53 -36.15 27.57
C PRO A 399 20.92 -36.30 28.97
N ARG A 400 19.78 -35.65 29.21
CA ARG A 400 19.00 -35.85 30.44
C ARG A 400 17.96 -36.93 30.21
N ARG A 401 17.76 -37.79 31.21
CA ARG A 401 16.60 -38.68 31.25
C ARG A 401 15.36 -37.82 31.52
N LEU A 402 14.31 -38.03 30.73
CA LEU A 402 13.00 -37.39 30.99
C LEU A 402 12.46 -37.99 32.31
N ALA A 403 11.96 -37.14 33.21
CA ALA A 403 11.46 -37.51 34.55
C ALA A 403 12.53 -37.98 35.57
N ASP A 404 13.67 -37.29 35.63
CA ASP A 404 14.68 -37.51 36.67
C ASP A 404 14.25 -36.90 38.03
N HIS A 405 14.14 -37.72 39.07
CA HIS A 405 13.65 -37.31 40.39
C HIS A 405 14.68 -36.52 41.21
N ASP A 406 15.95 -36.50 40.79
CA ASP A 406 17.04 -35.75 41.47
C ASP A 406 16.78 -34.23 41.55
N TYR A 407 15.92 -33.70 40.67
CA TYR A 407 15.55 -32.27 40.67
C TYR A 407 14.31 -31.94 41.50
N LEU A 408 13.55 -32.94 41.97
CA LEU A 408 12.39 -32.72 42.83
C LEU A 408 12.80 -32.29 44.25
N HIS A 409 13.97 -32.74 44.72
CA HIS A 409 14.48 -32.40 46.05
C HIS A 409 14.87 -30.93 46.23
N ARG A 410 15.19 -30.20 45.16
CA ARG A 410 15.57 -28.78 45.25
C ARG A 410 14.38 -27.83 45.46
N TYR A 411 13.17 -28.24 45.10
CA TYR A 411 11.98 -27.41 45.31
C TYR A 411 11.43 -27.52 46.74
N ASN A 412 11.50 -28.70 47.35
CA ASN A 412 11.07 -28.91 48.74
C ASN A 412 11.98 -28.21 49.78
N PHE A 413 13.25 -27.96 49.47
CA PHE A 413 14.16 -27.31 50.42
C PHE A 413 13.91 -25.80 50.58
N GLN A 414 13.44 -25.12 49.53
CA GLN A 414 13.12 -23.68 49.59
C GLN A 414 11.76 -23.40 50.25
N SER A 415 10.78 -24.30 50.16
CA SER A 415 9.53 -24.20 50.91
C SER A 415 9.75 -24.46 52.40
N LEU A 416 10.55 -25.48 52.75
CA LEU A 416 10.89 -25.77 54.16
C LEU A 416 11.73 -24.67 54.82
N GLN A 417 12.60 -23.97 54.08
CA GLN A 417 13.35 -22.83 54.63
C GLN A 417 12.51 -21.56 54.84
N ARG A 418 11.39 -21.38 54.13
CA ARG A 418 10.48 -20.23 54.33
C ARG A 418 9.56 -20.39 55.54
N GLU A 419 9.19 -21.62 55.90
CA GLU A 419 8.40 -21.88 57.12
C GLU A 419 9.27 -21.94 58.39
N GLY A 420 10.57 -22.26 58.28
CA GLY A 420 11.46 -22.40 59.43
C GLY A 420 12.05 -21.10 60.01
N SER A 421 11.76 -19.92 59.45
CA SER A 421 12.39 -18.65 59.87
C SER A 421 11.67 -17.91 61.00
N ASN A 422 10.50 -18.36 61.47
CA ASN A 422 9.76 -17.72 62.56
C ASN A 422 9.51 -18.70 63.72
N GLY A 423 10.55 -18.96 64.52
CA GLY A 423 10.41 -19.71 65.78
C GLY A 423 11.70 -19.68 66.60
N PRO A 424 11.68 -19.32 67.90
CA PRO A 424 12.91 -19.13 68.65
C PRO A 424 13.58 -20.46 69.02
N MET A 425 14.92 -20.46 68.91
CA MET A 425 15.83 -21.51 69.36
C MET A 425 15.62 -21.82 70.86
N LEU A 426 15.28 -23.08 71.18
CA LEU A 426 15.55 -23.65 72.50
C LEU A 426 16.56 -24.79 72.35
N ARG A 427 17.72 -24.55 72.96
CA ARG A 427 18.88 -25.42 73.10
C ARG A 427 18.57 -26.46 74.18
N ALA A 428 18.82 -27.73 73.91
CA ALA A 428 18.98 -28.73 74.96
C ALA A 428 20.12 -29.67 74.62
N THR A 429 20.97 -29.85 75.63
CA THR A 429 22.29 -30.47 75.67
C THR A 429 22.28 -31.98 75.46
N SER A 430 23.43 -32.47 74.99
CA SER A 430 23.80 -33.88 74.83
C SER A 430 23.66 -34.73 76.09
N ARG A 431 23.17 -35.95 75.92
CA ARG A 431 23.92 -37.16 76.26
C ARG A 431 23.51 -38.30 75.35
#